data_AF-B7P7H8-F1
#
_entry.id   AF-B7P7H8-F1
#
_cell.length_a   1.000
_cell.length_b   1.000
_cell.length_c   1.000
_cell.angle_alpha   90.00
_cell.angle_beta   90.00
_cell.angle_gamma   90.00
#
_symmetry.space_group_name_H-M   'P 1'
#
loop_
_entity.id
_entity.type
_entity.pdbx_description
1 polymer ?
#
loop_
_entity_poly.entity_id
_entity_poly.type
_entity_poly.pdbx_seq_one_letter_code
_entity_poly.pdbx_strand_id
1 'polypeptide(L)'
;MRLLPKTYEFLARKLGAIVFRGMNKVGDNTYPNLVALLTGLEAYRQVPHPGPTGDTFDGTPLVWKDFHEAGYRTLFAEDFPRFGLFNYLARGFERPPTDLYLRPFWLAVEDSFLLRSSSSLCFGNVVKHQLQMEYLRRFLVQSRNMSLPYFAFSFLVEISHEYMQQVAAADDDFVSFLSELLTDGHLDNTFLFFFSDHGHRFDSIRETFVGRIEERLPFFALRPPSKSDWLDPEVDLDPIKSFRFNSGRLTSPYDTYEPRVAYETDLAKG
;
A
#
# COMPACT_ATOMS: atom_id res chain seq x y z
N MET A 1 -12.22 -2.17 11.47
CA MET A 1 -11.57 -0.87 11.26
C MET A 1 -12.37 0.20 11.98
N ARG A 2 -11.97 0.56 13.21
CA ARG A 2 -12.80 1.36 14.13
C ARG A 2 -12.92 2.83 13.76
N LEU A 3 -11.84 3.41 13.20
CA LEU A 3 -11.75 4.84 12.92
C LEU A 3 -12.12 5.23 11.49
N LEU A 4 -12.33 4.23 10.61
CA LEU A 4 -12.77 4.44 9.23
C LEU A 4 -14.04 3.60 8.95
N PRO A 5 -15.12 3.74 9.75
CA PRO A 5 -16.31 2.90 9.61
C PRO A 5 -16.96 3.02 8.23
N LYS A 6 -17.01 4.23 7.63
CA LYS A 6 -17.62 4.43 6.31
C LYS A 6 -16.80 3.79 5.22
N THR A 7 -15.47 3.94 5.28
CA THR A 7 -14.53 3.29 4.35
C THR A 7 -14.65 1.77 4.43
N TYR A 8 -14.74 1.21 5.64
CA TYR A 8 -14.94 -0.22 5.83
C TYR A 8 -16.24 -0.70 5.19
N GLU A 9 -17.34 0.02 5.43
CA GLU A 9 -18.64 -0.31 4.83
C GLU A 9 -18.57 -0.23 3.30
N PHE A 10 -17.95 0.80 2.75
CA PHE A 10 -17.79 0.96 1.31
C PHE A 10 -16.98 -0.19 0.70
N LEU A 11 -15.81 -0.51 1.27
CA LEU A 11 -14.99 -1.64 0.84
C LEU A 11 -15.77 -2.97 0.87
N ALA A 12 -16.38 -3.28 2.02
CA ALA A 12 -16.99 -4.59 2.23
C ALA A 12 -18.35 -4.76 1.51
N ARG A 13 -19.14 -3.69 1.38
CA ARG A 13 -20.53 -3.77 0.90
C ARG A 13 -20.72 -3.19 -0.50
N LYS A 14 -19.97 -2.16 -0.88
CA LYS A 14 -20.11 -1.51 -2.20
C LYS A 14 -19.09 -2.06 -3.20
N LEU A 15 -17.84 -2.19 -2.79
CA LEU A 15 -16.78 -2.73 -3.65
C LEU A 15 -16.73 -4.26 -3.69
N GLY A 16 -17.38 -4.94 -2.73
CA GLY A 16 -17.31 -6.40 -2.61
C GLY A 16 -15.90 -6.90 -2.28
N ALA A 17 -15.10 -6.08 -1.60
CA ALA A 17 -13.75 -6.42 -1.22
C ALA A 17 -13.73 -7.61 -0.25
N ILE A 18 -12.77 -8.50 -0.45
CA ILE A 18 -12.46 -9.63 0.44
C ILE A 18 -11.65 -9.08 1.61
N VAL A 19 -12.25 -9.09 2.81
CA VAL A 19 -11.60 -8.63 4.04
C VAL A 19 -10.92 -9.81 4.73
N PHE A 20 -9.60 -9.71 4.93
CA PHE A 20 -8.80 -10.73 5.59
C PHE A 20 -8.81 -10.49 7.10
N ARG A 21 -9.64 -11.27 7.81
CA ARG A 21 -9.87 -11.10 9.26
C ARG A 21 -8.72 -11.60 10.13
N GLY A 22 -7.86 -12.46 9.58
CA GLY A 22 -6.70 -13.02 10.25
C GLY A 22 -5.37 -12.53 9.70
N MET A 23 -5.32 -11.38 9.02
CA MET A 23 -4.05 -10.79 8.59
C MET A 23 -3.23 -10.40 9.83
N ASN A 24 -2.02 -10.94 9.95
CA ASN A 24 -1.11 -10.69 11.06
C ASN A 24 0.17 -10.02 10.57
N LYS A 25 0.65 -9.04 11.32
CA LYS A 25 1.98 -8.49 11.15
C LYS A 25 3.05 -9.56 11.42
N VAL A 26 4.18 -9.48 10.72
CA VAL A 26 5.35 -10.37 10.86
C VAL A 26 6.48 -9.74 11.66
N GLY A 27 6.43 -8.42 11.86
CA GLY A 27 7.33 -7.70 12.74
C GLY A 27 6.68 -6.47 13.36
N ASP A 28 7.40 -5.82 14.26
CA ASP A 28 6.78 -4.77 15.08
C ASP A 28 6.52 -3.47 14.33
N ASN A 29 7.46 -3.03 13.50
CA ASN A 29 7.40 -1.76 12.76
C ASN A 29 7.09 -1.95 11.28
N THR A 30 7.01 -0.85 10.55
CA THR A 30 6.71 -0.81 9.12
C THR A 30 7.65 -1.65 8.27
N TYR A 31 8.96 -1.53 8.53
CA TYR A 31 9.99 -2.17 7.72
C TYR A 31 9.78 -3.70 7.52
N PRO A 32 9.71 -4.55 8.56
CA PRO A 32 9.53 -5.99 8.39
C PRO A 32 8.21 -6.38 7.72
N ASN A 33 7.13 -5.63 7.97
CA ASN A 33 5.82 -5.94 7.39
C ASN A 33 5.78 -5.61 5.90
N LEU A 34 6.25 -4.43 5.51
CA LEU A 34 6.24 -4.01 4.11
C LEU A 34 7.36 -4.66 3.30
N VAL A 35 8.52 -4.98 3.88
CA VAL A 35 9.54 -5.78 3.18
C VAL A 35 9.00 -7.17 2.86
N ALA A 36 8.36 -7.84 3.82
CA ALA A 36 7.73 -9.13 3.56
C ALA A 36 6.65 -9.03 2.46
N LEU A 37 5.82 -7.99 2.48
CA LEU A 37 4.82 -7.71 1.46
C LEU A 37 5.44 -7.48 0.06
N LEU A 38 6.50 -6.68 -0.01
CA LEU A 38 7.07 -6.17 -1.26
C LEU A 38 8.15 -7.07 -1.87
N THR A 39 8.66 -8.04 -1.11
CA THR A 39 9.77 -8.91 -1.57
C THR A 39 9.50 -10.39 -1.34
N GLY A 40 8.57 -10.75 -0.45
CA GLY A 40 8.41 -12.12 0.04
C GLY A 40 9.56 -12.61 0.93
N LEU A 41 10.52 -11.74 1.28
CA LEU A 41 11.72 -12.09 2.03
C LEU A 41 11.67 -11.59 3.48
N GLU A 42 12.39 -12.27 4.35
CA GLU A 42 12.53 -11.90 5.77
C GLU A 42 13.40 -10.64 5.91
N ALA A 43 12.82 -9.59 6.48
CA ALA A 43 13.55 -8.37 6.81
C ALA A 43 14.67 -8.62 7.84
N TYR A 44 15.71 -7.79 7.78
CA TYR A 44 16.92 -7.85 8.60
C TYR A 44 17.82 -9.07 8.35
N ARG A 45 17.25 -10.23 7.98
CA ARG A 45 18.00 -11.44 7.63
C ARG A 45 18.32 -11.54 6.15
N GLN A 46 17.30 -11.51 5.30
CA GLN A 46 17.45 -11.63 3.83
C GLN A 46 17.49 -10.25 3.17
N VAL A 47 16.77 -9.29 3.73
CA VAL A 47 16.83 -7.88 3.32
C VAL A 47 17.34 -7.06 4.51
N PRO A 48 18.66 -6.92 4.67
CA PRO A 48 19.24 -6.18 5.79
C PRO A 48 18.93 -4.69 5.67
N HIS A 49 18.65 -4.06 6.81
CA HIS A 49 18.53 -2.61 6.87
C HIS A 49 19.95 -2.01 6.89
N PRO A 50 20.35 -1.22 5.88
CA PRO A 50 21.75 -0.79 5.72
C PRO A 50 22.15 0.29 6.73
N GLY A 51 21.19 0.96 7.36
CA GLY A 51 21.44 2.06 8.27
C GLY A 51 21.89 3.34 7.53
N PRO A 52 22.27 4.40 8.27
CA PRO A 52 22.52 5.72 7.69
C PRO A 52 23.83 5.78 6.87
N THR A 53 24.77 4.88 7.15
CA THR A 53 26.11 4.85 6.52
C THR A 53 26.34 3.63 5.64
N GLY A 54 25.35 2.73 5.52
CA GLY A 54 25.47 1.53 4.68
C GLY A 54 25.05 1.76 3.24
N ASP A 55 24.86 0.66 2.52
CA ASP A 55 24.44 0.64 1.12
C ASP A 55 23.01 1.20 0.92
N THR A 56 22.61 1.36 -0.34
CA THR A 56 21.24 1.73 -0.69
C THR A 56 20.36 0.49 -0.92
N PHE A 57 19.05 0.71 -1.03
CA PHE A 57 18.08 -0.34 -1.36
C PHE A 57 17.96 -0.62 -2.86
N ASP A 58 18.83 -0.04 -3.70
CA ASP A 58 18.82 -0.23 -5.15
C ASP A 58 18.94 -1.71 -5.56
N GLY A 59 19.60 -2.55 -4.77
CA GLY A 59 19.77 -3.98 -5.02
C GLY A 59 18.61 -4.87 -4.55
N THR A 60 17.65 -4.34 -3.79
CA THR A 60 16.57 -5.15 -3.19
C THR A 60 15.58 -5.63 -4.27
N PRO A 61 15.17 -6.93 -4.28
CA PRO A 61 14.23 -7.47 -5.27
C PRO A 61 12.78 -7.08 -4.93
N LEU A 62 12.46 -5.81 -5.13
CA LEU A 62 11.14 -5.25 -4.85
C LEU A 62 10.18 -5.59 -5.98
N VAL A 63 8.96 -6.01 -5.65
CA VAL A 63 7.90 -6.50 -6.56
C VAL A 63 7.64 -5.57 -7.76
N TRP A 64 7.79 -4.26 -7.56
CA TRP A 64 7.59 -3.28 -8.63
C TRP A 64 8.66 -3.36 -9.71
N LYS A 65 9.85 -3.90 -9.44
CA LYS A 65 10.88 -4.12 -10.47
C LYS A 65 10.43 -5.16 -11.48
N ASP A 66 9.85 -6.26 -11.00
CA ASP A 66 9.30 -7.30 -11.88
C ASP A 66 8.15 -6.74 -12.74
N PHE A 67 7.29 -5.90 -12.13
CA PHE A 67 6.23 -5.20 -12.89
C PHE A 67 6.82 -4.25 -13.94
N HIS A 68 7.85 -3.48 -13.60
CA HIS A 68 8.54 -2.61 -14.55
C HIS A 68 9.16 -3.41 -15.72
N GLU A 69 9.83 -4.52 -15.42
CA GLU A 69 10.41 -5.43 -16.43
C GLU A 69 9.34 -6.07 -17.33
N ALA A 70 8.15 -6.35 -16.78
CA ALA A 70 6.98 -6.80 -17.53
C ALA A 70 6.26 -5.68 -18.32
N GLY A 71 6.83 -4.47 -18.37
CA GLY A 71 6.30 -3.33 -19.13
C GLY A 71 5.20 -2.53 -18.42
N TYR A 72 4.99 -2.74 -17.12
CA TYR A 72 4.05 -1.94 -16.34
C TYR A 72 4.69 -0.60 -15.98
N ARG A 73 3.89 0.46 -16.01
CA ARG A 73 4.28 1.73 -15.43
C ARG A 73 4.21 1.64 -13.90
N THR A 74 5.25 2.07 -13.21
CA THR A 74 5.37 1.89 -11.76
C THR A 74 5.33 3.21 -10.98
N LEU A 75 4.63 3.20 -9.84
CA LEU A 75 4.56 4.32 -8.89
C LEU A 75 4.96 3.88 -7.49
N PHE A 76 5.87 4.62 -6.86
CA PHE A 76 6.14 4.55 -5.42
C PHE A 76 5.93 5.93 -4.78
N ALA A 77 5.00 6.00 -3.83
CA ALA A 77 4.59 7.24 -3.18
C ALA A 77 4.42 7.06 -1.66
N GLU A 78 5.10 7.92 -0.90
CA GLU A 78 4.98 8.03 0.56
C GLU A 78 5.00 9.51 0.94
N ASP A 79 4.05 9.93 1.79
CA ASP A 79 3.79 11.35 2.10
C ASP A 79 4.62 11.91 3.26
N PHE A 80 5.47 11.08 3.88
CA PHE A 80 6.33 11.50 4.99
C PHE A 80 7.81 11.16 4.76
N PRO A 81 8.55 11.98 3.98
CA PRO A 81 9.93 11.68 3.53
C PRO A 81 10.93 11.26 4.59
N ARG A 82 10.79 11.75 5.83
CA ARG A 82 11.66 11.42 6.96
C ARG A 82 11.41 10.02 7.53
N PHE A 83 10.16 9.57 7.51
CA PHE A 83 9.72 8.29 8.08
C PHE A 83 9.28 7.27 7.03
N GLY A 84 9.57 7.54 5.75
CA GLY A 84 9.29 6.60 4.65
C GLY A 84 10.03 5.28 4.82
N LEU A 85 9.42 4.21 4.29
CA LEU A 85 9.82 2.81 4.48
C LEU A 85 11.31 2.56 4.27
N PHE A 86 11.89 3.10 3.20
CA PHE A 86 13.29 2.89 2.84
C PHE A 86 14.21 4.05 3.22
N ASN A 87 13.68 5.14 3.79
CA ASN A 87 14.44 6.33 4.14
C ASN A 87 14.59 6.53 5.66
N TYR A 88 13.73 5.93 6.48
CA TYR A 88 13.85 6.01 7.92
C TYR A 88 15.16 5.35 8.40
N LEU A 89 16.05 6.15 8.98
CA LEU A 89 17.40 5.71 9.42
C LEU A 89 18.25 5.07 8.32
N ALA A 90 17.96 5.34 7.04
CA ALA A 90 18.68 4.81 5.89
C ALA A 90 18.83 5.87 4.80
N ARG A 91 19.77 5.65 3.87
CA ARG A 91 19.95 6.54 2.72
C ARG A 91 18.82 6.44 1.68
N GLY A 92 18.05 5.36 1.69
CA GLY A 92 17.04 5.08 0.67
C GLY A 92 17.65 4.53 -0.60
N PHE A 93 17.20 5.08 -1.73
CA PHE A 93 17.63 4.69 -3.06
C PHE A 93 18.52 5.78 -3.66
N GLU A 94 19.56 5.36 -4.37
CA GLU A 94 20.42 6.23 -5.15
C GLU A 94 19.76 6.61 -6.48
N ARG A 95 19.09 5.65 -7.13
CA ARG A 95 18.28 5.87 -8.33
C ARG A 95 16.78 5.79 -7.99
N PRO A 96 15.91 6.49 -8.73
CA PRO A 96 14.47 6.33 -8.56
C PRO A 96 14.07 4.84 -8.66
N PRO A 97 13.41 4.27 -7.65
CA PRO A 97 13.12 2.83 -7.60
C PRO A 97 11.96 2.41 -8.51
N THR A 98 11.22 3.38 -9.06
CA THR A 98 10.05 3.23 -9.94
C THR A 98 10.04 4.34 -10.99
N ASP A 99 9.26 4.17 -12.05
CA ASP A 99 9.10 5.15 -13.14
C ASP A 99 8.64 6.51 -12.61
N LEU A 100 7.75 6.50 -11.63
CA LEU A 100 7.35 7.68 -10.88
C LEU A 100 7.64 7.45 -9.40
N TYR A 101 8.54 8.24 -8.86
CA TYR A 101 8.88 8.24 -7.43
C TYR A 101 8.48 9.58 -6.83
N LEU A 102 7.50 9.58 -5.91
CA LEU A 102 6.89 10.82 -5.41
C LEU A 102 7.76 11.57 -4.38
N ARG A 103 8.77 10.92 -3.81
CA ARG A 103 9.57 11.50 -2.72
C ARG A 103 10.18 12.87 -3.04
N PRO A 104 10.76 13.14 -4.23
CA PRO A 104 11.27 14.48 -4.55
C PRO A 104 10.22 15.59 -4.48
N PHE A 105 8.95 15.28 -4.83
CA PHE A 105 7.85 16.23 -4.66
C PHE A 105 7.62 16.55 -3.18
N TRP A 106 7.57 15.52 -2.33
CA TRP A 106 7.35 15.72 -0.89
C TRP A 106 8.50 16.44 -0.20
N LEU A 107 9.75 16.20 -0.60
CA LEU A 107 10.89 16.99 -0.12
C LEU A 107 10.74 18.47 -0.48
N ALA A 108 10.35 18.79 -1.72
CA ALA A 108 10.13 20.18 -2.13
C ALA A 108 8.96 20.84 -1.35
N VAL A 109 7.93 20.05 -1.01
CA VAL A 109 6.83 20.50 -0.14
C VAL A 109 7.35 20.79 1.28
N GLU A 110 8.16 19.90 1.87
CA GLU A 110 8.78 20.07 3.20
C GLU A 110 9.65 21.33 3.29
N ASP A 111 10.38 21.66 2.22
CA ASP A 111 11.24 22.84 2.17
C ASP A 111 10.49 24.15 1.90
N SER A 112 9.23 24.09 1.48
CA SER A 112 8.46 25.26 1.07
C SER A 112 8.08 26.19 2.24
N PHE A 113 8.05 27.50 1.97
CA PHE A 113 7.51 28.47 2.93
C PHE A 113 6.02 28.22 3.24
N LEU A 114 5.24 27.80 2.23
CA LEU A 114 3.81 27.56 2.37
C LEU A 114 3.54 26.50 3.46
N LEU A 115 4.25 25.37 3.44
CA LEU A 115 4.10 24.34 4.47
C LEU A 115 4.43 24.89 5.86
N ARG A 116 5.51 25.68 6.00
CA ARG A 116 5.91 26.29 7.29
C ARG A 116 4.85 27.22 7.87
N SER A 117 4.02 27.81 7.02
CA SER A 117 2.87 28.65 7.41
C SER A 117 1.54 27.89 7.51
N SER A 118 1.51 26.59 7.21
CA SER A 118 0.29 25.79 7.18
C SER A 118 -0.02 25.18 8.54
N SER A 119 -1.31 24.86 8.76
CA SER A 119 -1.72 24.02 9.89
C SER A 119 -1.14 22.61 9.76
N SER A 120 -1.04 21.90 10.88
CA SER A 120 -0.62 20.49 10.91
C SER A 120 -1.44 19.64 9.93
N LEU A 121 -0.79 18.71 9.23
CA LEU A 121 -1.35 17.85 8.16
C LEU A 121 -1.87 18.60 6.92
N CYS A 122 -1.72 19.92 6.83
CA CYS A 122 -2.14 20.71 5.67
C CYS A 122 -0.94 21.24 4.87
N PHE A 123 -1.17 21.48 3.59
CA PHE A 123 -0.32 22.25 2.71
C PHE A 123 -1.15 23.38 2.08
N GLY A 124 -0.96 24.60 2.59
CA GLY A 124 -1.89 25.69 2.37
C GLY A 124 -3.27 25.35 2.94
N ASN A 125 -4.28 25.37 2.08
CA ASN A 125 -5.66 25.04 2.41
C ASN A 125 -6.07 23.60 2.03
N VAL A 126 -5.12 22.76 1.62
CA VAL A 126 -5.38 21.36 1.22
C VAL A 126 -4.80 20.42 2.26
N VAL A 127 -5.54 19.36 2.60
CA VAL A 127 -5.02 18.31 3.51
C VAL A 127 -4.06 17.41 2.75
N LYS A 128 -2.91 17.07 3.35
CA LYS A 128 -1.79 16.43 2.63
C LYS A 128 -2.10 15.04 2.08
N HIS A 129 -2.90 14.23 2.79
CA HIS A 129 -3.28 12.91 2.26
C HIS A 129 -4.08 13.02 0.95
N GLN A 130 -4.93 14.05 0.82
CA GLN A 130 -5.66 14.32 -0.43
C GLN A 130 -4.71 14.68 -1.59
N LEU A 131 -3.57 15.32 -1.34
CA LEU A 131 -2.57 15.60 -2.39
C LEU A 131 -1.97 14.31 -2.95
N GLN A 132 -1.59 13.35 -2.10
CA GLN A 132 -1.09 12.06 -2.56
C GLN A 132 -2.17 11.23 -3.27
N MET A 133 -3.40 11.26 -2.73
CA MET A 133 -4.54 10.57 -3.35
C MET A 133 -4.86 11.14 -4.74
N GLU A 134 -4.84 12.46 -4.90
CA GLU A 134 -4.98 13.11 -6.21
C GLU A 134 -3.83 12.76 -7.16
N TYR A 135 -2.59 12.68 -6.66
CA TYR A 135 -1.45 12.23 -7.46
C TYR A 135 -1.65 10.79 -7.96
N LEU A 136 -2.08 9.88 -7.07
CA LEU A 136 -2.40 8.50 -7.43
C LEU A 136 -3.53 8.47 -8.48
N ARG A 137 -4.61 9.24 -8.30
CA ARG A 137 -5.71 9.34 -9.26
C ARG A 137 -5.20 9.74 -10.65
N ARG A 138 -4.36 10.79 -10.72
CA ARG A 138 -3.77 11.25 -11.98
C ARG A 138 -2.88 10.21 -12.63
N PHE A 139 -2.08 9.48 -11.84
CA PHE A 139 -1.29 8.36 -12.33
C PHE A 139 -2.18 7.30 -12.97
N LEU A 140 -3.26 6.88 -12.31
CA LEU A 140 -4.20 5.87 -12.82
C LEU A 140 -4.88 6.34 -14.12
N VAL A 141 -5.33 7.60 -14.17
CA VAL A 141 -5.92 8.21 -15.38
C VAL A 141 -4.92 8.23 -16.53
N GLN A 142 -3.69 8.68 -16.27
CA GLN A 142 -2.68 8.78 -17.32
C GLN A 142 -2.27 7.40 -17.85
N SER A 143 -2.06 6.42 -16.97
CA SER A 143 -1.72 5.05 -17.37
C SER A 143 -2.82 4.42 -18.22
N ARG A 144 -4.09 4.60 -17.83
CA ARG A 144 -5.24 4.15 -18.63
C ARG A 144 -5.33 4.84 -19.99
N ASN A 145 -5.15 6.16 -20.05
CA ASN A 145 -5.18 6.92 -21.31
C ASN A 145 -4.06 6.49 -22.27
N MET A 146 -2.91 6.10 -21.73
CA MET A 146 -1.79 5.55 -22.50
C MET A 146 -1.95 4.05 -22.82
N SER A 147 -3.00 3.41 -22.32
CA SER A 147 -3.21 1.95 -22.42
C SER A 147 -2.01 1.15 -21.89
N LEU A 148 -1.36 1.65 -20.84
CA LEU A 148 -0.25 0.97 -20.16
C LEU A 148 -0.77 0.25 -18.90
N PRO A 149 -0.37 -1.02 -18.69
CA PRO A 149 -0.60 -1.66 -17.40
C PRO A 149 0.23 -0.94 -16.33
N TYR A 150 -0.18 -1.04 -15.06
CA TYR A 150 0.46 -0.29 -13.99
C TYR A 150 0.53 -1.04 -12.66
N PHE A 151 1.57 -0.72 -11.88
CA PHE A 151 1.69 -1.08 -10.48
C PHE A 151 1.89 0.19 -9.66
N ALA A 152 1.06 0.40 -8.65
CA ALA A 152 1.16 1.58 -7.79
C ALA A 152 1.19 1.18 -6.32
N PHE A 153 2.28 1.55 -5.65
CA PHE A 153 2.39 1.51 -4.20
C PHE A 153 2.32 2.94 -3.66
N SER A 154 1.14 3.33 -3.17
CA SER A 154 0.90 4.63 -2.54
C SER A 154 0.53 4.41 -1.09
N PHE A 155 1.39 4.87 -0.18
CA PHE A 155 1.29 4.59 1.24
C PHE A 155 1.24 5.91 2.03
N LEU A 156 0.16 6.10 2.77
CA LEU A 156 -0.06 7.29 3.60
C LEU A 156 0.50 7.04 4.98
N VAL A 157 1.60 7.72 5.30
CA VAL A 157 2.33 7.57 6.56
C VAL A 157 1.91 8.65 7.54
N GLU A 158 1.90 9.91 7.13
CA GLU A 158 1.84 11.04 8.06
C GLU A 158 0.54 11.09 8.88
N ILE A 159 -0.62 10.89 8.22
CA ILE A 159 -1.94 10.98 8.85
C ILE A 159 -2.18 9.89 9.92
N SER A 160 -1.36 8.84 9.94
CA SER A 160 -1.51 7.71 10.86
C SER A 160 -0.34 7.57 11.85
N HIS A 161 0.74 8.35 11.69
CA HIS A 161 1.99 8.16 12.44
C HIS A 161 1.92 8.64 13.89
N GLU A 162 1.40 9.85 14.13
CA GLU A 162 1.48 10.51 15.44
C GLU A 162 0.30 10.15 16.36
N TYR A 163 -0.93 10.40 15.91
CA TYR A 163 -2.12 10.19 16.72
C TYR A 163 -3.14 9.35 15.98
N MET A 164 -3.58 8.27 16.62
CA MET A 164 -4.52 7.33 16.01
C MET A 164 -5.79 8.02 15.51
N GLN A 165 -6.27 9.05 16.21
CA GLN A 165 -7.52 9.74 15.88
C GLN A 165 -7.44 10.56 14.59
N GLN A 166 -6.25 10.93 14.12
CA GLN A 166 -6.07 11.73 12.91
C GLN A 166 -6.60 11.02 11.67
N VAL A 167 -6.44 9.69 11.60
CA VAL A 167 -6.93 8.91 10.45
C VAL A 167 -8.46 9.00 10.29
N ALA A 168 -9.20 9.23 11.37
CA ALA A 168 -10.66 9.36 11.30
C ALA A 168 -11.10 10.56 10.45
N ALA A 169 -10.26 11.59 10.31
CA ALA A 169 -10.54 12.73 9.45
C ALA A 169 -10.57 12.37 7.95
N ALA A 170 -9.94 11.26 7.56
CA ALA A 170 -9.89 10.81 6.17
C ALA A 170 -11.00 9.82 5.78
N ASP A 171 -11.93 9.48 6.67
CA ASP A 171 -12.95 8.45 6.38
C ASP A 171 -13.84 8.82 5.19
N ASP A 172 -14.33 10.05 5.14
CA ASP A 172 -15.12 10.54 4.00
C ASP A 172 -14.27 10.71 2.73
N ASP A 173 -13.01 11.11 2.87
CA ASP A 173 -12.09 11.29 1.74
C ASP A 173 -11.75 9.95 1.06
N PHE A 174 -11.50 8.91 1.85
CA PHE A 174 -11.28 7.56 1.30
C PHE A 174 -12.52 7.02 0.61
N VAL A 175 -13.72 7.23 1.18
CA VAL A 175 -14.97 6.85 0.50
C VAL A 175 -15.12 7.58 -0.82
N SER A 176 -14.90 8.91 -0.86
CA SER A 176 -14.99 9.69 -2.09
C SER A 176 -14.03 9.16 -3.16
N PHE A 177 -12.76 8.98 -2.80
CA PHE A 177 -11.73 8.49 -3.70
C PHE A 177 -12.04 7.08 -4.23
N LEU A 178 -12.41 6.14 -3.35
CA LEU A 178 -12.76 4.78 -3.75
C LEU A 178 -14.02 4.75 -4.62
N SER A 179 -14.98 5.64 -4.35
CA SER A 179 -16.17 5.81 -5.17
C SER A 179 -15.82 6.30 -6.56
N GLU A 180 -14.97 7.32 -6.69
CA GLU A 180 -14.49 7.83 -7.97
C GLU A 180 -13.76 6.75 -8.78
N LEU A 181 -12.85 5.99 -8.15
CA LEU A 181 -12.16 4.88 -8.84
C LEU A 181 -13.13 3.82 -9.37
N LEU A 182 -14.22 3.56 -8.64
CA LEU A 182 -15.27 2.66 -9.08
C LEU A 182 -16.08 3.24 -10.23
N THR A 183 -16.59 4.47 -10.10
CA THR A 183 -17.47 5.09 -11.11
C THR A 183 -16.76 5.35 -12.41
N ASP A 184 -15.47 5.68 -12.35
CA ASP A 184 -14.67 6.00 -13.53
C ASP A 184 -14.13 4.72 -14.21
N GLY A 185 -14.37 3.54 -13.64
CA GLY A 185 -13.97 2.26 -14.20
C GLY A 185 -12.48 1.93 -14.03
N HIS A 186 -11.75 2.63 -13.15
CA HIS A 186 -10.35 2.30 -12.81
C HIS A 186 -10.23 0.92 -12.17
N LEU A 187 -11.31 0.46 -11.55
CA LEU A 187 -11.39 -0.83 -10.90
C LEU A 187 -11.78 -1.96 -11.89
N ASP A 188 -12.06 -1.70 -13.17
CA ASP A 188 -12.52 -2.76 -14.08
C ASP A 188 -11.51 -3.91 -14.28
N ASN A 189 -10.24 -3.55 -14.43
CA ASN A 189 -9.13 -4.48 -14.70
C ASN A 189 -8.00 -4.35 -13.66
N THR A 190 -8.33 -4.00 -12.41
CA THR A 190 -7.34 -3.65 -11.38
C THR A 190 -7.60 -4.41 -10.09
N PHE A 191 -6.56 -5.05 -9.55
CA PHE A 191 -6.53 -5.47 -8.16
C PHE A 191 -6.30 -4.25 -7.26
N LEU A 192 -7.24 -3.99 -6.36
CA LEU A 192 -7.11 -2.97 -5.33
C LEU A 192 -6.81 -3.64 -4.00
N PHE A 193 -5.66 -3.32 -3.42
CA PHE A 193 -5.32 -3.64 -2.04
C PHE A 193 -5.49 -2.38 -1.19
N PHE A 194 -6.28 -2.47 -0.12
CA PHE A 194 -6.43 -1.41 0.87
C PHE A 194 -6.06 -1.98 2.24
N PHE A 195 -4.95 -1.51 2.81
CA PHE A 195 -4.36 -2.17 3.97
C PHE A 195 -3.56 -1.23 4.86
N SER A 196 -3.20 -1.74 6.04
CA SER A 196 -2.22 -1.18 6.97
C SER A 196 -1.07 -2.20 7.13
N ASP A 197 0.12 -1.73 7.46
CA ASP A 197 1.30 -2.57 7.72
C ASP A 197 1.29 -3.14 9.15
N HIS A 198 0.77 -2.38 10.11
CA HIS A 198 0.53 -2.78 11.49
C HIS A 198 -0.69 -2.04 12.07
N GLY A 199 -1.15 -2.44 13.26
CA GLY A 199 -2.12 -1.64 14.02
C GLY A 199 -1.46 -0.48 14.76
N HIS A 200 -2.21 0.28 15.56
CA HIS A 200 -1.65 1.45 16.24
C HIS A 200 -0.57 1.06 17.28
N ARG A 201 0.62 1.65 17.14
CA ARG A 201 1.83 1.30 17.93
C ARG A 201 2.17 2.30 19.03
N PHE A 202 1.46 3.39 19.09
CA PHE A 202 1.65 4.43 20.10
C PHE A 202 0.45 4.45 21.05
N ASP A 203 0.52 5.27 22.09
CA ASP A 203 -0.55 5.45 23.09
C ASP A 203 -0.83 4.27 24.05
N SER A 204 -1.45 4.62 25.18
CA SER A 204 -1.86 3.79 26.31
C SER A 204 -2.87 2.69 25.95
N ILE A 205 -3.58 2.81 24.82
CA ILE A 205 -4.54 1.80 24.37
C ILE A 205 -3.90 0.41 24.21
N ARG A 206 -2.60 0.34 23.91
CA ARG A 206 -1.82 -0.92 23.78
C ARG A 206 -1.75 -1.73 25.07
N GLU A 207 -1.95 -1.11 26.23
CA GLU A 207 -1.98 -1.81 27.52
C GLU A 207 -3.28 -2.60 27.71
N THR A 208 -4.32 -2.28 26.94
CA THR A 208 -5.60 -2.99 26.94
C THR A 208 -5.53 -4.29 26.13
N PHE A 209 -6.39 -5.26 26.46
CA PHE A 209 -6.51 -6.50 25.68
C PHE A 209 -6.89 -6.24 24.21
N VAL A 210 -7.83 -5.31 23.99
CA VAL A 210 -8.27 -4.94 22.64
C VAL A 210 -7.14 -4.27 21.87
N GLY A 211 -6.40 -3.33 22.47
CA GLY A 211 -5.27 -2.70 21.81
C GLY A 211 -4.15 -3.68 21.45
N ARG A 212 -3.88 -4.71 22.28
CA ARG A 212 -2.93 -5.77 21.92
C ARG A 212 -3.35 -6.60 20.71
N ILE A 213 -4.66 -6.80 20.51
CA ILE A 213 -5.20 -7.49 19.34
C ILE A 213 -5.16 -6.56 18.12
N GLU A 214 -5.67 -5.34 18.26
CA GLU A 214 -5.69 -4.34 17.16
C GLU A 214 -4.29 -4.05 16.63
N GLU A 215 -3.27 -4.03 17.50
CA GLU A 215 -1.88 -3.79 17.11
C GLU A 215 -1.28 -4.91 16.24
N ARG A 216 -1.72 -6.16 16.43
CA ARG A 216 -1.21 -7.35 15.71
C ARG A 216 -1.97 -7.68 14.44
N LEU A 217 -3.22 -7.22 14.35
CA LEU A 217 -4.14 -7.51 13.24
C LEU A 217 -4.35 -6.26 12.39
N PRO A 218 -3.39 -5.90 11.50
CA PRO A 218 -3.61 -4.80 10.58
C PRO A 218 -4.82 -5.09 9.67
N PHE A 219 -5.49 -4.02 9.26
CA PHE A 219 -6.56 -4.15 8.27
C PHE A 219 -5.97 -4.53 6.92
N PHE A 220 -6.61 -5.47 6.22
CA PHE A 220 -6.24 -5.83 4.86
C PHE A 220 -7.49 -6.24 4.09
N ALA A 221 -7.73 -5.57 2.95
CA ALA A 221 -8.80 -5.88 2.04
C ALA A 221 -8.27 -5.96 0.61
N LEU A 222 -8.72 -6.97 -0.12
CA LEU A 222 -8.44 -7.15 -1.54
C LEU A 222 -9.74 -7.07 -2.31
N ARG A 223 -9.78 -6.20 -3.31
CA ARG A 223 -10.85 -6.19 -4.30
C ARG A 223 -10.27 -6.60 -5.66
N PRO A 224 -10.61 -7.80 -6.16
CA PRO A 224 -10.18 -8.23 -7.49
C PRO A 224 -10.84 -7.37 -8.57
N PRO A 225 -10.33 -7.39 -9.82
CA PRO A 225 -10.98 -6.75 -10.95
C PRO A 225 -12.45 -7.18 -11.09
N SER A 226 -13.33 -6.27 -11.54
CA SER A 226 -14.74 -6.59 -11.76
C SER A 226 -14.95 -7.40 -13.04
N LYS A 227 -14.07 -7.25 -14.03
CA LYS A 227 -14.06 -8.07 -15.24
C LYS A 227 -13.25 -9.35 -15.00
N SER A 228 -13.67 -10.45 -15.61
CA SER A 228 -13.04 -11.78 -15.44
C SER A 228 -11.84 -12.02 -16.37
N ASP A 229 -11.57 -11.08 -17.28
CA ASP A 229 -10.61 -11.26 -18.39
C ASP A 229 -9.13 -11.35 -17.95
N TRP A 230 -8.87 -11.23 -16.64
CA TRP A 230 -7.54 -11.42 -16.05
C TRP A 230 -7.26 -12.87 -15.62
N LEU A 231 -8.29 -13.72 -15.55
CA LEU A 231 -8.11 -15.14 -15.30
C LEU A 231 -7.70 -15.80 -16.61
N ASP A 232 -6.52 -16.41 -16.63
CA ASP A 232 -6.14 -17.30 -17.71
C ASP A 232 -7.10 -18.52 -17.69
N PRO A 233 -7.92 -18.70 -18.74
CA PRO A 233 -8.87 -19.82 -18.79
C PRO A 233 -8.16 -21.19 -18.84
N GLU A 234 -6.86 -21.25 -19.13
CA GLU A 234 -6.07 -22.47 -19.13
C GLU A 234 -5.56 -22.86 -17.72
N VAL A 235 -5.57 -21.91 -16.78
CA VAL A 235 -5.16 -22.16 -15.39
C VAL A 235 -6.38 -22.61 -14.58
N ASP A 236 -6.42 -23.91 -14.20
CA ASP A 236 -7.45 -24.49 -13.31
C ASP A 236 -7.25 -24.08 -11.83
N LEU A 237 -6.96 -22.81 -11.60
CA LEU A 237 -6.93 -22.18 -10.29
C LEU A 237 -7.78 -20.92 -10.34
N ASP A 238 -8.72 -20.80 -9.40
CA ASP A 238 -9.49 -19.59 -9.17
C ASP A 238 -8.87 -18.86 -7.97
N PRO A 239 -8.05 -17.83 -8.18
CA PRO A 239 -7.37 -17.12 -7.10
C PRO A 239 -8.38 -16.40 -6.21
N ILE A 240 -9.55 -16.00 -6.74
CA ILE A 240 -10.62 -15.39 -5.94
C ILE A 240 -11.17 -16.39 -4.93
N LYS A 241 -11.37 -17.66 -5.31
CA LYS A 241 -11.77 -18.71 -4.36
C LYS A 241 -10.72 -18.90 -3.29
N SER A 242 -9.43 -18.94 -3.64
CA SER A 242 -8.33 -19.04 -2.68
C SER A 242 -8.30 -17.85 -1.72
N PHE A 243 -8.43 -16.62 -2.23
CA PHE A 243 -8.51 -15.41 -1.40
C PHE A 243 -9.71 -15.43 -0.46
N ARG A 244 -10.90 -15.79 -0.95
CA ARG A 244 -12.11 -15.91 -0.11
C ARG A 244 -11.95 -16.98 0.97
N PHE A 245 -11.39 -18.12 0.62
CA PHE A 245 -11.15 -19.22 1.55
C PHE A 245 -10.14 -18.82 2.65
N ASN A 246 -9.03 -18.18 2.27
CA ASN A 246 -7.99 -17.74 3.19
C ASN A 246 -8.37 -16.48 3.98
N SER A 247 -9.36 -15.70 3.54
CA SER A 247 -9.85 -14.50 4.25
C SER A 247 -10.33 -14.77 5.69
N GLY A 248 -10.73 -16.02 5.98
CA GLY A 248 -11.14 -16.50 7.30
C GLY A 248 -10.02 -17.18 8.10
N ARG A 249 -8.80 -17.26 7.56
CA ARG A 249 -7.64 -17.93 8.16
C ARG A 249 -6.58 -16.92 8.60
N LEU A 250 -5.60 -17.40 9.35
CA LEU A 250 -4.38 -16.65 9.63
C LEU A 250 -3.61 -16.49 8.31
N THR A 251 -3.31 -15.24 7.99
CA THR A 251 -2.51 -14.82 6.83
C THR A 251 -1.51 -13.76 7.29
N SER A 252 -0.54 -13.47 6.46
CA SER A 252 0.57 -12.57 6.72
C SER A 252 0.97 -11.85 5.42
N PRO A 253 1.79 -10.78 5.50
CA PRO A 253 2.36 -10.16 4.32
C PRO A 253 3.05 -11.14 3.35
N TYR A 254 3.66 -12.23 3.82
CA TYR A 254 4.27 -13.24 2.94
C TYR A 254 3.26 -13.93 2.02
N ASP A 255 2.03 -14.14 2.49
CA ASP A 255 0.95 -14.79 1.72
C ASP A 255 0.43 -13.90 0.57
N THR A 256 0.86 -12.64 0.50
CA THR A 256 0.54 -11.73 -0.62
C THR A 256 1.54 -11.86 -1.77
N TYR A 257 2.75 -12.34 -1.48
CA TYR A 257 3.84 -12.49 -2.45
C TYR A 257 3.88 -13.91 -3.03
N GLU A 258 3.70 -14.94 -2.20
CA GLU A 258 3.72 -16.36 -2.61
C GLU A 258 2.77 -16.76 -3.75
N PRO A 259 1.55 -16.22 -3.88
CA PRO A 259 0.67 -16.56 -5.01
C PRO A 259 1.38 -16.34 -6.36
N ARG A 260 2.35 -15.42 -6.44
CA ARG A 260 3.03 -15.02 -7.68
C ARG A 260 4.02 -16.05 -8.22
N VAL A 261 4.71 -16.82 -7.37
CA VAL A 261 5.65 -17.86 -7.83
C VAL A 261 4.93 -18.93 -8.66
N ALA A 262 3.65 -19.17 -8.38
CA ALA A 262 2.83 -20.08 -9.17
C ALA A 262 2.38 -19.46 -10.52
N TYR A 263 2.12 -18.15 -10.58
CA TYR A 263 1.59 -17.49 -11.80
C TYR A 263 2.68 -17.07 -12.80
N GLU A 264 3.89 -16.71 -12.36
CA GLU A 264 5.00 -16.37 -13.27
C GLU A 264 5.59 -17.61 -13.96
N THR A 265 5.52 -18.79 -13.33
CA THR A 265 5.97 -20.04 -13.96
C THR A 265 5.07 -20.52 -15.10
N ASP A 266 3.81 -20.08 -15.14
CA ASP A 266 2.85 -20.46 -16.17
C ASP A 266 2.80 -19.45 -17.31
N LEU A 267 2.92 -18.14 -17.03
CA LEU A 267 2.98 -17.11 -18.08
C LEU A 267 4.29 -17.14 -18.90
N ALA A 268 5.38 -17.69 -18.35
CA ALA A 268 6.65 -17.85 -19.06
C ALA A 268 6.71 -19.12 -19.95
N LYS A 269 5.64 -19.91 -20.02
CA LYS A 269 5.55 -21.14 -20.83
C LYS A 269 4.55 -21.08 -22.00
N GLY A 270 3.97 -19.90 -22.27
CA GLY A 270 3.12 -19.63 -23.44
C GLY A 270 3.85 -18.90 -24.55
#